data_AF-A0A7K8U788-F1
#
_entry.id   AF-A0A7K8U788-F1
#
_cell.length_a   1.000
_cell.length_b   1.000
_cell.length_c   1.000
_cell.angle_alpha   90.00
_cell.angle_beta   90.00
_cell.angle_gamma   90.00
#
_symmetry.space_group_name_H-M   'P 1'
#
loop_
_entity.id
_entity.type
_entity.pdbx_description
1 polymer ?
#
loop_
_entity_poly.entity_id
_entity_poly.type
_entity_poly.pdbx_seq_one_letter_code
_entity_poly.pdbx_strand_id
1 'polypeptide(L)'
;MFFHMYRNFVEEKLGSRYVESRRMDLAKSYEESSPATPVFFILSPGVDPLEDIETLAKPLICFWCKDHSTLGFTIASGRFHNFSLGQGQEMVAEEALEKAARHGHWVLQVSNIHLVAKWLGTLEKLLEQYSEESHPDFHVFISAELAPTPEEHIIPQGILQNSIKITSEPPTGMLANLHAALYSFDQDTLELCTREREFKSILFSLCYFHACVAGRLKFGPQGWNGRYPLGARDLAVCITVLCSYLETHTKV
;
A
#
# COMPACT_ATOMS: atom_id res chain seq x y z
N MET A 1 -18.94 24.82 -4.52
CA MET A 1 -19.76 25.01 -5.75
C MET A 1 -18.95 24.72 -7.02
N PHE A 2 -17.79 25.34 -7.23
CA PHE A 2 -16.96 25.13 -8.43
C PHE A 2 -16.43 23.69 -8.62
N PHE A 3 -15.92 23.05 -7.57
CA PHE A 3 -15.45 21.65 -7.65
C PHE A 3 -16.54 20.67 -8.11
N HIS A 4 -17.78 20.86 -7.65
CA HIS A 4 -18.89 20.00 -8.02
C HIS A 4 -19.31 20.21 -9.49
N MET A 5 -19.32 21.47 -9.94
CA MET A 5 -19.60 21.80 -11.35
C MET A 5 -18.55 21.18 -12.29
N TYR A 6 -17.27 21.29 -11.95
CA TYR A 6 -16.19 20.72 -12.75
C TYR A 6 -16.24 19.20 -12.77
N ARG A 7 -16.51 18.59 -11.60
CA ARG A 7 -16.69 17.14 -11.46
C ARG A 7 -17.83 16.63 -12.34
N ASN A 8 -18.99 17.29 -12.32
CA ASN A 8 -20.14 16.90 -13.14
C ASN A 8 -19.85 17.11 -14.64
N PHE A 9 -19.10 18.15 -15.01
CA PHE A 9 -18.69 18.37 -16.40
C PHE A 9 -17.76 17.26 -16.92
N VAL A 10 -16.78 16.85 -16.11
CA VAL A 10 -15.88 15.73 -16.45
C VAL A 10 -16.65 14.41 -16.55
N GLU A 11 -17.58 14.17 -15.63
CA GLU A 11 -18.45 12.99 -15.66
C GLU A 11 -19.30 12.92 -16.92
N GLU A 12 -19.88 14.04 -17.36
CA GLU A 12 -20.70 14.09 -18.57
C GLU A 12 -19.88 13.88 -19.85
N LYS A 13 -18.63 14.37 -19.89
CA LYS A 13 -17.78 14.30 -21.10
C LYS A 13 -16.94 13.04 -21.22
N LEU A 14 -16.41 12.53 -20.09
CA LEU A 14 -15.45 11.43 -20.06
C LEU A 14 -16.00 10.18 -19.34
N GLY A 15 -17.13 10.32 -18.64
CA GLY A 15 -17.78 9.25 -17.87
C GLY A 15 -17.40 9.26 -16.39
N SER A 16 -18.22 8.59 -15.58
CA SER A 16 -18.08 8.52 -14.11
C SER A 16 -16.76 7.90 -13.64
N ARG A 17 -16.10 7.10 -14.48
CA ARG A 17 -14.79 6.48 -14.20
C ARG A 17 -13.64 7.47 -13.92
N TYR A 18 -13.76 8.72 -14.35
CA TYR A 18 -12.73 9.77 -14.12
C TYR A 18 -13.02 10.62 -12.88
N VAL A 19 -14.15 10.35 -12.22
CA VAL A 19 -14.71 11.16 -11.15
C VAL A 19 -14.85 10.34 -9.87
N GLU A 20 -15.16 9.06 -9.99
CA GLU A 20 -15.14 8.12 -8.89
C GLU A 20 -13.70 7.66 -8.61
N SER A 21 -13.24 7.91 -7.40
CA SER A 21 -11.97 7.37 -6.90
C SER A 21 -12.16 5.88 -6.63
N ARG A 22 -11.89 5.07 -7.64
CA ARG A 22 -11.89 3.61 -7.50
C ARG A 22 -10.56 3.20 -6.87
N ARG A 23 -10.59 2.27 -5.91
CA ARG A 23 -9.37 1.60 -5.44
C ARG A 23 -8.66 1.01 -6.65
N MET A 24 -7.39 1.36 -6.82
CA MET A 24 -6.60 0.87 -7.95
C MET A 24 -6.40 -0.64 -7.82
N ASP A 25 -6.56 -1.32 -8.95
CA ASP A 25 -6.31 -2.75 -9.07
C ASP A 25 -4.82 -2.95 -9.28
N LEU A 26 -4.09 -3.11 -8.17
CA LEU A 26 -2.63 -3.23 -8.17
C LEU A 26 -2.14 -4.44 -8.98
N ALA A 27 -2.98 -5.46 -9.18
CA ALA A 27 -2.68 -6.59 -10.05
C ALA A 27 -2.54 -6.16 -11.52
N LYS A 28 -3.36 -5.22 -11.99
CA LYS A 28 -3.27 -4.69 -13.37
C LYS A 28 -2.07 -3.79 -13.55
N SER A 29 -1.79 -2.94 -12.56
CA SER A 29 -0.57 -2.10 -12.60
C SER A 29 0.71 -2.94 -12.59
N TYR A 30 0.65 -4.14 -12.00
CA TYR A 30 1.73 -5.12 -12.08
C TYR A 30 1.85 -5.78 -13.47
N GLU A 31 0.74 -6.18 -14.10
CA GLU A 31 0.77 -6.73 -15.47
C GLU A 31 1.37 -5.76 -16.50
N GLU A 32 1.23 -4.45 -16.25
CA GLU A 32 1.82 -3.38 -17.06
C GLU A 32 3.26 -3.05 -16.66
N SER A 33 3.75 -3.59 -15.54
CA SER A 33 5.12 -3.36 -15.08
C SER A 33 6.12 -4.26 -15.82
N SER A 34 7.32 -3.73 -16.04
CA SER A 34 8.41 -4.43 -16.71
C SER A 34 9.73 -4.12 -16.00
N PRO A 35 10.81 -4.87 -16.27
CA PRO A 35 12.13 -4.56 -15.72
C PRO A 35 12.63 -3.13 -16.03
N ALA A 36 12.16 -2.56 -17.14
CA ALA A 36 12.47 -1.19 -17.54
C ALA A 36 11.54 -0.13 -16.92
N THR A 37 10.38 -0.54 -16.40
CA THR A 37 9.35 0.34 -15.84
C THR A 37 9.05 -0.01 -14.38
N PRO A 38 9.88 0.47 -13.43
CA PRO A 38 9.64 0.22 -12.01
C PRO A 38 8.33 0.86 -11.54
N VAL A 39 7.76 0.34 -10.45
CA VAL A 39 6.53 0.87 -9.86
C VAL A 39 6.89 1.77 -8.67
N PHE A 40 6.43 3.01 -8.69
CA PHE A 40 6.67 4.02 -7.67
C PHE A 40 5.40 4.34 -6.88
N PHE A 41 5.39 4.02 -5.60
CA PHE A 41 4.34 4.32 -4.66
C PHE A 41 4.57 5.68 -3.99
N ILE A 42 3.66 6.60 -4.26
CA ILE A 42 3.54 7.88 -3.56
C ILE A 42 2.70 7.64 -2.31
N LEU A 43 3.34 7.79 -1.16
CA LEU A 43 2.70 7.58 0.13
C LEU A 43 2.17 8.88 0.70
N SER A 44 0.92 8.82 1.14
CA SER A 44 0.36 9.82 2.04
C SER A 44 0.80 9.52 3.48
N PRO A 45 1.05 10.54 4.33
CA PRO A 45 1.45 10.32 5.72
C PRO A 45 0.45 9.42 6.46
N GLY A 46 0.94 8.33 7.07
CA GLY A 46 0.13 7.39 7.83
C GLY A 46 -0.48 6.23 7.04
N VAL A 47 -0.11 6.06 5.76
CA VAL A 47 -0.44 4.88 4.95
C VAL A 47 0.82 4.04 4.76
N ASP A 48 0.79 2.79 5.19
CA ASP A 48 1.88 1.84 4.99
C ASP A 48 1.60 0.98 3.74
N PRO A 49 2.37 1.16 2.64
CA PRO A 49 2.17 0.38 1.42
C PRO A 49 2.61 -1.07 1.59
N LEU A 50 3.41 -1.38 2.61
CA LEU A 50 3.96 -2.72 2.78
C LEU A 50 2.86 -3.74 3.03
N GLU A 51 1.86 -3.39 3.85
CA GLU A 51 0.74 -4.29 4.15
C GLU A 51 -0.11 -4.55 2.90
N ASP A 52 -0.38 -3.51 2.10
CA ASP A 52 -1.08 -3.63 0.83
C ASP A 52 -0.27 -4.50 -0.16
N ILE A 53 1.02 -4.19 -0.34
CA ILE A 53 1.92 -4.91 -1.25
C ILE A 53 2.14 -6.35 -0.80
N GLU A 54 2.27 -6.66 0.49
CA GLU A 54 2.39 -8.02 1.01
C GLU A 54 1.09 -8.80 0.84
N THR A 55 -0.04 -8.16 1.11
CA THR A 55 -1.38 -8.74 0.92
C THR A 55 -1.69 -8.96 -0.56
N LEU A 56 -1.08 -8.20 -1.46
CA LEU A 56 -1.16 -8.38 -2.92
C LEU A 56 -0.12 -9.35 -3.46
N ALA A 57 1.08 -9.34 -2.90
CA ALA A 57 2.14 -10.26 -3.24
C ALA A 57 1.62 -11.68 -2.97
N LYS A 58 1.03 -11.97 -1.80
CA LYS A 58 0.49 -13.31 -1.47
C LYS A 58 -0.42 -13.93 -2.56
N PRO A 59 -1.49 -13.27 -3.05
CA PRO A 59 -2.32 -13.77 -4.11
C PRO A 59 -1.67 -13.69 -5.50
N LEU A 60 -0.86 -12.66 -5.83
CA LEU A 60 -0.13 -12.59 -7.10
C LEU A 60 0.89 -13.74 -7.24
N ILE A 61 1.57 -14.05 -6.14
CA ILE A 61 2.44 -15.20 -5.93
C ILE A 61 1.68 -16.51 -6.18
N CYS A 62 0.46 -16.66 -5.64
CA CYS A 62 -0.38 -17.82 -5.89
C CYS A 62 -0.94 -17.86 -7.33
N PHE A 63 -1.24 -16.71 -7.94
CA PHE A 63 -1.82 -16.62 -9.30
C PHE A 63 -0.78 -16.94 -10.39
N TRP A 64 0.50 -16.63 -10.15
CA TRP A 64 1.61 -16.91 -11.06
C TRP A 64 2.16 -18.34 -10.96
N CYS A 65 1.79 -19.08 -9.92
CA CYS A 65 1.90 -20.54 -9.87
C CYS A 65 0.84 -21.17 -10.80
N LYS A 66 1.04 -21.07 -12.13
CA LYS A 66 0.29 -21.89 -13.11
C LYS A 66 0.46 -23.40 -12.89
N ASP A 67 1.42 -23.79 -12.06
CA ASP A 67 1.43 -25.10 -11.42
C ASP A 67 0.93 -24.99 -9.99
N HIS A 68 -0.12 -25.74 -9.68
CA HIS A 68 -0.75 -25.94 -8.37
C HIS A 68 0.19 -26.69 -7.39
N SER A 69 1.50 -26.51 -7.51
CA SER A 69 2.55 -27.01 -6.62
C SER A 69 2.89 -25.90 -5.64
N THR A 70 2.43 -26.10 -4.42
CA THR A 70 2.52 -25.26 -3.22
C THR A 70 3.94 -24.95 -2.73
N LEU A 71 4.84 -24.46 -3.58
CA LEU A 71 6.17 -24.02 -3.14
C LEU A 71 6.71 -22.86 -3.97
N GLY A 72 6.99 -21.74 -3.30
CA GLY A 72 8.27 -21.09 -3.54
C GLY A 72 8.30 -19.60 -3.87
N PHE A 73 7.36 -18.79 -3.40
CA PHE A 73 7.49 -17.31 -3.50
C PHE A 73 7.18 -16.61 -2.18
N THR A 74 7.63 -17.15 -1.07
CA THR A 74 7.60 -16.44 0.23
C THR A 74 8.98 -15.82 0.47
N ILE A 75 9.14 -14.94 1.45
CA ILE A 75 10.45 -14.53 2.00
C ILE A 75 11.37 -15.76 2.25
N ALA A 76 10.77 -16.93 2.50
CA ALA A 76 11.41 -18.23 2.66
C ALA A 76 12.02 -18.86 1.37
N SER A 77 11.68 -18.41 0.17
CA SER A 77 12.25 -18.92 -1.09
C SER A 77 13.37 -18.06 -1.68
N GLY A 78 13.71 -16.93 -1.03
CA GLY A 78 14.82 -16.06 -1.42
C GLY A 78 14.60 -15.22 -2.67
N ARG A 79 13.39 -15.24 -3.27
CA ARG A 79 13.03 -14.50 -4.50
C ARG A 79 12.38 -13.14 -4.28
N PHE A 80 12.12 -12.77 -3.03
CA PHE A 80 11.57 -11.47 -2.65
C PHE A 80 12.50 -10.80 -1.63
N HIS A 81 13.03 -9.64 -2.00
CA HIS A 81 13.92 -8.85 -1.15
C HIS A 81 13.19 -7.58 -0.72
N ASN A 82 12.74 -7.55 0.54
CA ASN A 82 12.23 -6.33 1.18
C ASN A 82 13.36 -5.69 1.99
N PHE A 83 13.68 -4.42 1.70
CA PHE A 83 14.59 -3.64 2.51
C PHE A 83 14.07 -2.22 2.74
N SER A 84 14.38 -1.68 3.92
CA SER A 84 14.17 -0.28 4.24
C SER A 84 15.48 0.49 4.23
N LEU A 85 15.51 1.61 3.52
CA LEU A 85 16.72 2.41 3.37
C LEU A 85 16.97 3.23 4.63
N GLY A 86 17.84 2.70 5.48
CA GLY A 86 18.42 3.40 6.62
C GLY A 86 19.90 3.70 6.40
N GLN A 87 20.51 4.43 7.34
CA GLN A 87 21.94 4.72 7.30
C GLN A 87 22.76 3.41 7.24
N GLY A 88 23.54 3.24 6.17
CA GLY A 88 24.39 2.05 5.96
C GLY A 88 23.72 0.85 5.27
N GLN A 89 22.47 0.95 4.80
CA GLN A 89 21.79 -0.12 4.05
C GLN A 89 21.97 -0.03 2.52
N GLU A 90 22.68 0.99 2.03
CA GLU A 90 22.91 1.24 0.60
C GLU A 90 23.61 0.06 -0.09
N MET A 91 24.66 -0.49 0.53
CA MET A 91 25.42 -1.62 -0.03
C MET A 91 24.57 -2.91 -0.11
N VAL A 92 23.69 -3.12 0.87
CA VAL A 92 22.79 -4.29 0.88
C VAL A 92 21.72 -4.16 -0.21
N ALA A 93 21.23 -2.94 -0.44
CA ALA A 93 20.30 -2.64 -1.52
C ALA A 93 20.91 -2.87 -2.90
N GLU A 94 22.16 -2.43 -3.11
CA GLU A 94 22.89 -2.68 -4.38
C GLU A 94 23.11 -4.16 -4.63
N GLU A 95 23.56 -4.92 -3.64
CA GLU A 95 23.77 -6.37 -3.78
C GLU A 95 22.45 -7.12 -4.02
N ALA A 96 21.35 -6.67 -3.39
CA ALA A 96 20.03 -7.23 -3.63
C ALA A 96 19.52 -6.93 -5.04
N LEU A 97 19.73 -5.71 -5.55
CA LEU A 97 19.39 -5.32 -6.93
C LEU A 97 20.19 -6.13 -7.95
N GLU A 98 21.50 -6.32 -7.75
CA GLU A 98 22.34 -7.10 -8.65
C GLU A 98 21.91 -8.58 -8.69
N LYS A 99 21.62 -9.17 -7.53
CA LYS A 99 21.09 -10.54 -7.44
C LYS A 99 19.75 -10.66 -8.14
N ALA A 100 18.88 -9.68 -7.95
CA ALA A 100 17.54 -9.67 -8.52
C ALA A 100 17.54 -9.48 -10.03
N ALA A 101 18.40 -8.62 -10.57
CA ALA A 101 18.58 -8.44 -12.00
C ALA A 101 19.04 -9.74 -12.69
N ARG A 102 19.93 -10.50 -12.04
CA ARG A 102 20.46 -11.77 -12.58
C ARG A 102 19.49 -12.94 -12.53
N HIS A 103 18.69 -13.05 -11.46
CA HIS A 103 17.86 -14.23 -11.21
C HIS A 103 16.35 -13.98 -11.40
N GLY A 104 15.93 -12.75 -11.72
CA GLY A 104 14.51 -12.40 -11.85
C GLY A 104 13.80 -12.38 -10.49
N HIS A 105 14.39 -11.72 -9.50
CA HIS A 105 13.79 -11.59 -8.17
C HIS A 105 13.04 -10.26 -8.07
N TRP A 106 12.16 -10.20 -7.09
CA TRP A 106 11.38 -9.00 -6.81
C TRP A 106 12.09 -8.20 -5.73
N VAL A 107 12.30 -6.92 -6.00
CA VAL A 107 12.89 -6.00 -5.05
C VAL A 107 11.83 -5.03 -4.59
N LEU A 108 11.52 -5.08 -3.30
CA LEU A 108 10.66 -4.10 -2.64
C LEU A 108 11.53 -3.20 -1.77
N GLN A 109 11.55 -1.93 -2.11
CA GLN A 109 12.19 -0.88 -1.33
C GLN A 109 11.12 -0.14 -0.52
N VAL A 110 11.16 -0.30 0.80
CA VAL A 110 10.18 0.31 1.72
C VAL A 110 10.77 1.44 2.57
N SER A 111 10.28 2.65 2.30
CA SER A 111 10.40 3.85 3.14
C SER A 111 11.80 4.44 3.29
N ASN A 112 11.82 5.68 3.79
CA ASN A 112 13.01 6.46 4.15
C ASN A 112 13.98 6.81 3.00
N ILE A 113 13.48 6.94 1.78
CA ILE A 113 14.27 7.45 0.65
C ILE A 113 14.92 8.81 0.95
N HIS A 114 14.31 9.59 1.86
CA HIS A 114 14.81 10.86 2.37
C HIS A 114 16.05 10.77 3.24
N LEU A 115 16.32 9.62 3.85
CA LEU A 115 17.54 9.41 4.61
C LEU A 115 18.76 9.15 3.72
N VAL A 116 18.55 8.75 2.47
CA VAL A 116 19.61 8.34 1.53
C VAL A 116 19.57 9.11 0.21
N ALA A 117 19.31 10.42 0.27
CA ALA A 117 19.18 11.28 -0.91
C ALA A 117 20.39 11.21 -1.87
N LYS A 118 21.60 10.96 -1.36
CA LYS A 118 22.83 10.82 -2.18
C LYS A 118 22.86 9.52 -2.99
N TRP A 119 22.30 8.45 -2.45
CA TRP A 119 22.29 7.13 -3.08
C TRP A 119 21.27 7.04 -4.22
N LEU A 120 20.27 7.92 -4.24
CA LEU A 120 19.24 7.92 -5.28
C LEU A 120 19.79 8.11 -6.70
N GLY A 121 20.84 8.90 -6.87
CA GLY A 121 21.51 9.04 -8.17
C GLY A 121 22.28 7.79 -8.60
N THR A 122 22.73 6.97 -7.65
CA THR A 122 23.32 5.66 -7.93
C THR A 122 22.22 4.66 -8.31
N LEU A 123 21.11 4.66 -7.58
CA LEU A 123 19.94 3.83 -7.88
C LEU A 123 19.39 4.10 -9.28
N GLU A 124 19.29 5.37 -9.70
CA GLU A 124 18.84 5.75 -11.04
C GLU A 124 19.70 5.11 -12.14
N LYS A 125 21.03 5.16 -11.99
CA LYS A 125 21.97 4.53 -12.94
C LYS A 125 21.86 3.02 -12.95
N LEU A 126 21.66 2.40 -11.78
CA LEU A 126 21.47 0.96 -11.67
C LEU A 126 20.17 0.51 -12.34
N LEU A 127 19.07 1.24 -12.12
CA LEU A 127 17.79 0.96 -12.77
C LEU A 127 17.88 1.10 -14.29
N GLU A 128 18.59 2.12 -14.77
CA GLU A 128 18.84 2.32 -16.21
C GLU A 128 19.68 1.17 -16.78
N GLN A 129 20.76 0.75 -16.12
CA GLN A 129 21.57 -0.38 -16.55
C GLN A 129 20.76 -1.69 -16.57
N TYR A 130 20.01 -1.97 -15.51
CA TYR A 130 19.21 -3.18 -15.41
C TYR A 130 18.01 -3.17 -16.36
N SER A 131 17.57 -2.03 -16.87
CA SER A 131 16.49 -1.98 -17.87
C SER A 131 16.82 -2.74 -19.16
N GLU A 132 18.11 -2.82 -19.54
CA GLU A 132 18.57 -3.49 -20.76
C GLU A 132 19.14 -4.89 -20.50
N GLU A 133 19.75 -5.11 -19.33
CA GLU A 133 20.54 -6.33 -19.04
C GLU A 133 19.82 -7.36 -18.13
N SER A 134 18.60 -7.10 -17.66
CA SER A 134 17.96 -7.91 -16.62
C SER A 134 17.01 -9.01 -17.14
N HIS A 135 16.68 -9.93 -16.22
CA HIS A 135 15.71 -11.00 -16.42
C HIS A 135 14.28 -10.44 -16.62
N PRO A 136 13.43 -11.05 -17.48
CA PRO A 136 12.05 -10.58 -17.72
C PRO A 136 11.17 -10.47 -16.46
N ASP A 137 11.44 -11.31 -15.45
CA ASP A 137 10.70 -11.34 -14.18
C ASP A 137 11.29 -10.41 -13.09
N PHE A 138 12.23 -9.53 -13.44
CA PHE A 138 12.76 -8.52 -12.53
C PHE A 138 11.76 -7.38 -12.36
N HIS A 139 11.26 -7.20 -11.14
CA HIS A 139 10.34 -6.11 -10.81
C HIS A 139 10.85 -5.35 -9.59
N VAL A 140 10.88 -4.01 -9.70
CA VAL A 140 11.27 -3.11 -8.63
C VAL A 140 10.08 -2.27 -8.20
N PHE A 141 9.80 -2.29 -6.90
CA PHE A 141 8.79 -1.49 -6.26
C PHE A 141 9.47 -0.51 -5.31
N ILE A 142 9.25 0.78 -5.53
CA ILE A 142 9.83 1.86 -4.73
C ILE A 142 8.70 2.56 -4.01
N SER A 143 8.83 2.80 -2.71
CA SER A 143 7.86 3.59 -1.95
C SER A 143 8.51 4.80 -1.27
N ALA A 144 7.87 5.95 -1.38
CA ALA A 144 8.35 7.18 -0.76
C ALA A 144 7.22 8.16 -0.41
N GLU A 145 7.39 8.86 0.71
CA GLU A 145 6.62 10.05 1.01
C GLU A 145 7.15 11.23 0.18
N LEU A 146 6.25 12.01 -0.39
CA LEU A 146 6.64 13.22 -1.11
C LEU A 146 7.00 14.33 -0.13
N ALA A 147 8.07 15.05 -0.45
CA ALA A 147 8.44 16.26 0.25
C ALA A 147 7.30 17.30 0.18
N PRO A 148 7.01 18.01 1.28
CA PRO A 148 5.93 18.99 1.33
C PRO A 148 6.20 20.22 0.47
N THR A 149 7.47 20.48 0.14
CA THR A 149 7.92 21.62 -0.66
C THR A 149 8.77 21.16 -1.86
N PRO A 150 8.71 21.87 -3.01
CA PRO A 150 9.54 21.56 -4.18
C PRO A 150 11.05 21.62 -3.89
N GLU A 151 11.47 22.49 -2.97
CA GLU A 151 12.88 22.68 -2.61
C GLU A 151 13.45 21.49 -1.82
N GLU A 152 12.60 20.73 -1.13
CA GLU A 152 12.95 19.52 -0.39
C GLU A 152 12.78 18.26 -1.25
N HIS A 153 12.49 18.41 -2.55
CA HIS A 153 12.34 17.27 -3.44
C HIS A 153 13.69 16.61 -3.73
N ILE A 154 13.82 15.40 -3.21
CA ILE A 154 15.04 14.58 -3.25
C ILE A 154 15.02 13.51 -4.35
N ILE A 155 13.86 13.26 -4.98
CA ILE A 155 13.69 12.13 -5.89
C ILE A 155 14.20 12.53 -7.28
N PRO A 156 15.12 11.77 -7.89
CA PRO A 156 15.59 12.04 -9.24
C PRO A 156 14.47 11.99 -10.27
N GLN A 157 14.57 12.89 -11.26
CA GLN A 157 13.58 13.00 -12.32
C GLN A 157 13.50 11.75 -13.20
N GLY A 158 14.62 11.07 -13.50
CA GLY A 158 14.60 9.89 -14.37
C GLY A 158 13.86 8.72 -13.76
N ILE A 159 13.99 8.50 -12.45
CA ILE A 159 13.17 7.51 -11.72
C ILE A 159 11.68 7.84 -11.90
N LEU A 160 11.30 9.10 -11.69
CA LEU A 160 9.90 9.51 -11.84
C LEU A 160 9.41 9.48 -13.30
N GLN A 161 10.27 9.67 -14.30
CA GLN A 161 9.86 9.64 -15.70
C GLN A 161 9.66 8.20 -16.21
N ASN A 162 10.50 7.28 -15.75
CA ASN A 162 10.48 5.89 -16.22
C ASN A 162 9.64 4.96 -15.33
N SER A 163 9.05 5.46 -14.25
CA SER A 163 8.23 4.66 -13.33
C SER A 163 6.71 4.77 -13.56
N ILE A 164 5.99 3.69 -13.27
CA ILE A 164 4.53 3.71 -13.07
C ILE A 164 4.24 4.33 -11.70
N LYS A 165 3.48 5.43 -11.66
CA LYS A 165 3.18 6.15 -10.40
C LYS A 165 1.85 5.71 -9.84
N ILE A 166 1.88 5.22 -8.61
CA ILE A 166 0.70 4.79 -7.87
C ILE A 166 0.60 5.65 -6.61
N THR A 167 -0.50 6.39 -6.48
CA THR A 167 -0.79 7.17 -5.28
C THR A 167 -1.69 6.36 -4.36
N SER A 168 -1.20 6.04 -3.16
CA SER A 168 -2.06 5.52 -2.10
C SER A 168 -2.59 6.70 -1.29
N GLU A 169 -3.77 7.17 -1.69
CA GLU A 169 -4.50 8.21 -0.96
C GLU A 169 -5.54 7.56 -0.04
N PRO A 170 -5.75 8.10 1.17
CA PRO A 170 -6.80 7.62 2.03
C PRO A 170 -8.17 7.79 1.33
N PRO A 171 -9.07 6.79 1.47
CA PRO A 171 -10.39 6.87 0.87
C PRO A 171 -11.11 8.16 1.29
N THR A 172 -11.78 8.80 0.35
CA THR A 172 -12.49 10.05 0.63
C THR A 172 -14.00 9.81 0.70
N GLY A 173 -14.55 9.96 1.90
CA GLY A 173 -15.98 9.91 2.16
C GLY A 173 -16.36 8.81 3.15
N MET A 174 -17.49 8.97 3.84
CA MET A 174 -17.92 8.05 4.89
C MET A 174 -18.11 6.63 4.38
N LEU A 175 -18.79 6.49 3.23
CA LEU A 175 -19.06 5.19 2.62
C LEU A 175 -17.76 4.49 2.19
N ALA A 176 -16.84 5.22 1.57
CA ALA A 176 -15.54 4.68 1.14
C ALA A 176 -14.67 4.26 2.35
N ASN A 177 -14.66 5.05 3.43
CA ASN A 177 -13.98 4.70 4.67
C ASN A 177 -14.58 3.47 5.35
N LEU A 178 -15.92 3.34 5.34
CA LEU A 178 -16.61 2.18 5.88
C LEU A 178 -16.30 0.92 5.06
N HIS A 179 -16.36 1.00 3.73
CA HIS A 179 -15.96 -0.11 2.86
C HIS A 179 -14.49 -0.47 3.07
N ALA A 180 -13.61 0.52 3.20
CA ALA A 180 -12.19 0.29 3.46
C ALA A 180 -11.94 -0.46 4.77
N ALA A 181 -12.61 -0.05 5.85
CA ALA A 181 -12.56 -0.73 7.13
C ALA A 181 -13.09 -2.16 7.01
N LEU A 182 -14.28 -2.36 6.42
CA LEU A 182 -14.89 -3.68 6.28
C LEU A 182 -14.08 -4.65 5.41
N TYR A 183 -13.43 -4.15 4.36
CA TYR A 183 -12.63 -4.98 3.44
C TYR A 183 -11.29 -5.42 4.06
N SER A 184 -10.89 -4.81 5.18
CA SER A 184 -9.71 -5.25 5.92
C SER A 184 -9.95 -6.56 6.68
N PHE A 185 -11.18 -7.09 6.66
CA PHE A 185 -11.57 -8.30 7.39
C PHE A 185 -12.00 -9.41 6.45
N ASP A 186 -11.34 -10.55 6.60
CA ASP A 186 -11.73 -11.80 5.94
C ASP A 186 -12.88 -12.51 6.67
N GLN A 187 -13.55 -13.40 5.95
CA GLN A 187 -14.62 -14.25 6.48
C GLN A 187 -14.19 -15.05 7.72
N ASP A 188 -12.92 -15.47 7.78
CA ASP A 188 -12.35 -16.18 8.92
C ASP A 188 -12.35 -15.33 10.20
N THR A 189 -12.13 -14.02 10.07
CA THR A 189 -12.21 -13.07 11.20
C THR A 189 -13.66 -12.91 11.69
N LEU A 190 -14.64 -13.03 10.79
CA LEU A 190 -16.07 -12.95 11.10
C LEU A 190 -16.60 -14.20 11.80
N GLU A 191 -15.91 -15.33 11.62
CA GLU A 191 -16.24 -16.65 12.20
C GLU A 191 -15.40 -16.97 13.45
N LEU A 192 -14.47 -16.09 13.82
CA LEU A 192 -13.58 -16.27 14.97
C LEU A 192 -14.34 -16.38 16.30
N CYS A 193 -15.51 -15.75 16.41
CA CYS A 193 -16.29 -15.68 17.65
C CYS A 193 -17.48 -16.64 17.63
N THR A 194 -17.62 -17.44 18.69
CA THR A 194 -18.78 -18.30 18.95
C THR A 194 -20.12 -17.55 19.03
N ARG A 195 -20.11 -16.24 19.36
CA ARG A 195 -21.29 -15.37 19.45
C ARG A 195 -21.40 -14.44 18.24
N GLU A 196 -21.57 -15.02 17.06
CA GLU A 196 -21.52 -14.29 15.78
C GLU A 196 -22.47 -13.08 15.68
N ARG A 197 -23.70 -13.15 16.20
CA ARG A 197 -24.68 -12.05 16.05
C ARG A 197 -24.24 -10.78 16.80
N GLU A 198 -23.80 -10.95 18.04
CA GLU A 198 -23.37 -9.84 18.89
C GLU A 198 -22.05 -9.28 18.35
N PHE A 199 -21.12 -10.16 17.99
CA PHE A 199 -19.85 -9.80 17.38
C PHE A 199 -20.02 -9.00 16.08
N LYS A 200 -20.84 -9.48 15.13
CA LYS A 200 -21.09 -8.79 13.84
C LYS A 200 -21.74 -7.41 14.04
N SER A 201 -22.66 -7.27 15.01
CA SER A 201 -23.29 -5.98 15.33
C SER A 201 -22.30 -4.97 15.92
N ILE A 202 -21.45 -5.40 16.84
CA ILE A 202 -20.45 -4.53 17.47
C ILE A 202 -19.33 -4.21 16.48
N LEU A 203 -18.91 -5.18 15.68
CA LEU A 203 -17.92 -4.99 14.62
C LEU A 203 -18.37 -3.92 13.63
N PHE A 204 -19.61 -3.98 13.14
CA PHE A 204 -20.13 -2.96 12.24
C PHE A 204 -20.14 -1.57 12.90
N SER A 205 -20.53 -1.50 14.18
CA SER A 205 -20.52 -0.25 14.94
C SER A 205 -19.11 0.31 15.12
N LEU A 206 -18.12 -0.57 15.34
CA LEU A 206 -16.71 -0.22 15.48
C LEU A 206 -16.11 0.25 14.14
N CYS A 207 -16.40 -0.44 13.03
CA CYS A 207 -16.01 -0.02 11.69
C CYS A 207 -16.61 1.34 11.32
N TYR A 208 -17.88 1.58 11.68
CA TYR A 208 -18.53 2.88 11.49
C TYR A 208 -17.87 3.98 12.32
N PHE A 209 -17.53 3.69 13.59
CA PHE A 209 -16.80 4.63 14.43
C PHE A 209 -15.41 4.94 13.86
N HIS A 210 -14.67 3.93 13.43
CA HIS A 210 -13.36 4.09 12.79
C HIS A 210 -13.48 4.94 11.51
N ALA A 211 -14.47 4.67 10.65
CA ALA A 211 -14.73 5.45 9.45
C ALA A 211 -15.06 6.93 9.76
N CYS A 212 -15.81 7.19 10.84
CA CYS A 212 -16.11 8.53 11.32
C CYS A 212 -14.86 9.27 11.79
N VAL A 213 -14.01 8.61 12.58
CA VAL A 213 -12.78 9.22 13.10
C VAL A 213 -11.79 9.49 11.97
N ALA A 214 -11.59 8.54 11.07
CA ALA A 214 -10.76 8.69 9.88
C ALA A 214 -11.27 9.84 8.98
N GLY A 215 -12.60 9.92 8.77
CA GLY A 215 -13.22 11.00 8.00
C GLY A 215 -13.03 12.37 8.65
N ARG A 216 -12.97 12.45 9.99
CA ARG A 216 -12.76 13.70 10.73
C ARG A 216 -11.33 14.26 10.59
N LEU A 217 -10.34 13.42 10.29
CA LEU A 217 -8.97 13.88 10.04
C LEU A 217 -8.88 14.89 8.88
N LYS A 218 -9.80 14.80 7.91
CA LYS A 218 -9.87 15.72 6.77
C LYS A 218 -10.20 17.17 7.16
N PHE A 219 -10.87 17.38 8.30
CA PHE A 219 -11.29 18.71 8.76
C PHE A 219 -10.20 19.44 9.56
N GLY A 220 -9.01 18.84 9.69
CA GLY A 220 -7.86 19.46 10.36
C GLY A 220 -8.22 19.90 11.79
N PRO A 221 -7.95 21.16 12.17
CA PRO A 221 -8.22 21.68 13.51
C PRO A 221 -9.70 21.65 13.93
N GLN A 222 -10.65 21.62 12.98
CA GLN A 222 -12.08 21.49 13.29
C GLN A 222 -12.47 20.05 13.65
N GLY A 223 -11.70 19.06 13.19
CA GLY A 223 -11.91 17.66 13.52
C GLY A 223 -11.16 17.25 14.80
N TRP A 224 -9.87 17.57 14.85
CA TRP A 224 -8.96 17.17 15.93
C TRP A 224 -7.91 18.26 16.18
N ASN A 225 -7.66 18.59 17.45
CA ASN A 225 -6.60 19.54 17.84
C ASN A 225 -5.19 18.99 17.58
N GLY A 226 -5.03 17.66 17.55
CA GLY A 226 -3.79 16.96 17.17
C GLY A 226 -4.11 15.79 16.26
N ARG A 227 -3.30 15.59 15.22
CA ARG A 227 -3.46 14.46 14.29
C ARG A 227 -3.00 13.19 15.00
N TYR A 228 -3.95 12.36 15.43
CA TYR A 228 -3.65 10.98 15.82
C TYR A 228 -3.85 10.08 14.59
N PRO A 229 -2.82 9.37 14.12
CA PRO A 229 -2.93 8.47 12.97
C PRO A 229 -3.60 7.15 13.41
N LEU A 230 -4.94 7.14 13.49
CA LEU A 230 -5.71 5.91 13.67
C LEU A 230 -5.64 5.08 12.38
N GLY A 231 -4.86 4.01 12.40
CA GLY A 231 -4.62 3.12 11.26
C GLY A 231 -5.45 1.84 11.28
N ALA A 232 -5.29 1.01 10.24
CA ALA A 232 -5.91 -0.32 10.18
C ALA A 232 -5.44 -1.25 11.30
N ARG A 233 -4.17 -1.11 11.73
CA ARG A 233 -3.59 -1.86 12.86
C ARG A 233 -4.33 -1.60 14.18
N ASP A 234 -4.69 -0.35 14.47
CA ASP A 234 -5.45 -0.03 15.68
C ASP A 234 -6.82 -0.71 15.67
N LEU A 235 -7.46 -0.75 14.49
CA LEU A 235 -8.74 -1.42 14.30
C LEU A 235 -8.63 -2.94 14.50
N ALA A 236 -7.57 -3.57 13.98
CA ALA A 236 -7.30 -5.00 14.19
C ALA A 236 -7.09 -5.35 15.68
N VAL A 237 -6.38 -4.49 16.43
CA VAL A 237 -6.21 -4.66 17.88
C VAL A 237 -7.54 -4.51 18.61
N CYS A 238 -8.36 -3.51 18.27
CA CYS A 238 -9.68 -3.32 18.87
C CYS A 238 -10.58 -4.56 18.70
N ILE A 239 -10.50 -5.23 17.55
CA ILE A 239 -11.27 -6.44 17.26
C ILE A 239 -10.73 -7.64 18.05
N THR A 240 -9.41 -7.80 18.14
CA THR A 240 -8.80 -8.85 18.95
C THR A 240 -9.23 -8.73 20.41
N VAL A 241 -9.25 -7.50 20.94
CA VAL A 241 -9.76 -7.20 22.27
C VAL A 241 -11.25 -7.53 22.37
N LEU A 242 -12.06 -7.13 21.38
CA LEU A 242 -13.49 -7.45 21.34
C LEU A 242 -13.74 -8.97 21.39
N CYS A 243 -13.01 -9.76 20.59
CA CYS A 243 -13.10 -11.23 20.61
C CYS A 243 -12.78 -11.77 22.00
N SER A 244 -11.64 -11.34 22.57
CA SER A 244 -11.20 -11.76 23.91
C SER A 244 -12.25 -11.45 24.98
N TYR A 245 -12.86 -10.26 24.95
CA TYR A 245 -13.92 -9.86 25.88
C TYR A 245 -15.21 -10.68 25.72
N LEU A 246 -15.64 -10.96 24.49
CA LEU A 246 -16.85 -11.75 24.23
C LEU A 246 -16.69 -13.22 24.62
N GLU A 247 -15.47 -13.76 24.53
CA GLU A 247 -15.14 -15.12 24.95
C GLU A 247 -15.00 -15.25 26.48
N THR A 248 -14.43 -14.23 27.14
CA THR A 248 -14.23 -14.25 28.60
C THR A 248 -15.48 -13.88 29.40
N HIS A 249 -16.31 -12.96 28.91
CA HIS A 249 -17.51 -12.53 29.62
C HIS A 249 -18.75 -13.34 29.19
N THR A 250 -18.99 -14.44 29.91
CA THR A 250 -20.14 -15.34 29.75
C THR A 250 -21.46 -14.84 30.34
N LYS A 251 -21.56 -13.59 30.80
CA LYS A 251 -22.80 -13.04 31.39
C LYS A 251 -23.31 -11.82 30.64
N VAL A 252 -24.53 -11.98 30.11
CA VAL A 252 -25.50 -10.90 29.85
C VAL A 252 -26.17 -10.53 31.17
#